data_AF-A0A965HUS7-F1
#
_entry.id   AF-A0A965HUS7-F1
#
_cell.length_a   1.000
_cell.length_b   1.000
_cell.length_c   1.000
_cell.angle_alpha   90.00
_cell.angle_beta   90.00
_cell.angle_gamma   90.00
#
_symmetry.space_group_name_H-M   'P 1'
#
loop_
_entity.id
_entity.type
_entity.pdbx_description
1 polymer ?
#
loop_
_entity_poly.entity_id
_entity_poly.type
_entity_poly.pdbx_seq_one_letter_code
_entity_poly.pdbx_strand_id
1 'polypeptide(L)'
;MKRVILLGSSGSIGESTCKVARALPGKMKIVGLAVGTSTDRLLEQAQEFGVKALAVSDEQAAEKVKNRLPSGSRFYSGRDGLTRMVEETEADMVLVAIVGTAGLAPALAALQSGKDLAVASKEILVLAGSEVMSEAKKRKRQVLPVDSEHNAIFQCLQGAKGKEVRRVILTASGGPFRKSSAEEMKKVSVAKALKHPTWSMGKKITIDSATMFNKGLEMIEAHWLFGLPMSQVDVVVHPQSIVHSMVEFIDGSVLAQLSVTDMCFPIQYAVTYPERMPSGLPPLDLAKLGNLSFEAPDETRFPALRLAREAGEAGGTLPGVLNAANEVAVEAFLQERVSFSRIWGIVEEVMQGHRTEKSPNLHAIVAADTWARAEAKAIVNRT
;
A
#
# COMPACT_ATOMS: atom_id res chain seq x y z
N MET A 1 -21.97 -3.33 13.71
CA MET A 1 -21.51 -2.16 12.93
C MET A 1 -20.07 -1.86 13.35
N LYS A 2 -19.12 -1.84 12.40
CA LYS A 2 -17.70 -1.57 12.63
C LYS A 2 -17.44 -0.06 12.57
N ARG A 3 -16.81 0.51 13.60
CA ARG A 3 -16.36 1.91 13.67
C ARG A 3 -14.96 2.03 13.10
N VAL A 4 -14.79 2.85 12.06
CA VAL A 4 -13.54 2.96 11.29
C VAL A 4 -13.01 4.39 11.37
N ILE A 5 -11.73 4.54 11.74
CA ILE A 5 -10.96 5.76 11.50
C ILE A 5 -10.31 5.63 10.13
N LEU A 6 -10.54 6.59 9.25
CA LEU A 6 -9.99 6.60 7.89
C LEU A 6 -8.88 7.65 7.79
N LEU A 7 -7.64 7.18 7.66
CA LEU A 7 -6.48 8.03 7.48
C LEU A 7 -6.15 8.16 5.98
N GLY A 8 -6.15 9.38 5.43
CA GLY A 8 -5.99 9.61 3.99
C GLY A 8 -7.31 9.59 3.22
N SER A 9 -8.37 10.19 3.78
CA SER A 9 -9.74 10.07 3.28
C SER A 9 -10.00 10.72 1.92
N SER A 10 -9.17 11.69 1.51
CA SER A 10 -9.28 12.36 0.21
C SER A 10 -8.51 11.67 -0.93
N GLY A 11 -7.75 10.61 -0.63
CA GLY A 11 -7.03 9.82 -1.64
C GLY A 11 -7.93 8.80 -2.34
N SER A 12 -7.42 8.12 -3.37
CA SER A 12 -8.18 7.12 -4.14
C SER A 12 -8.79 6.00 -3.28
N ILE A 13 -8.01 5.45 -2.34
CA ILE A 13 -8.48 4.45 -1.37
C ILE A 13 -9.47 5.07 -0.38
N GLY A 14 -9.23 6.30 0.06
CA GLY A 14 -10.15 7.03 0.94
C GLY A 14 -11.52 7.23 0.31
N GLU A 15 -11.56 7.70 -0.94
CA GLU A 15 -12.80 7.86 -1.71
C GLU A 15 -13.51 6.51 -1.94
N SER A 16 -12.75 5.46 -2.25
CA SER A 16 -13.30 4.10 -2.37
C SER A 16 -13.86 3.59 -1.03
N THR A 17 -13.22 3.94 0.07
CA THR A 17 -13.71 3.63 1.42
C THR A 17 -15.01 4.37 1.72
N CYS A 18 -15.12 5.64 1.34
CA CYS A 18 -16.38 6.40 1.44
C CYS A 18 -17.49 5.78 0.58
N LYS A 19 -17.19 5.26 -0.61
CA LYS A 19 -18.15 4.49 -1.43
C LYS A 19 -18.63 3.23 -0.71
N VAL A 20 -17.71 2.46 -0.12
CA VAL A 20 -18.05 1.26 0.67
C VAL A 20 -18.90 1.61 1.89
N ALA A 21 -18.56 2.67 2.63
CA ALA A 21 -19.34 3.14 3.77
C ALA A 21 -20.78 3.51 3.37
N ARG A 22 -20.96 4.19 2.23
CA ARG A 22 -22.29 4.50 1.66
C ARG A 22 -23.08 3.25 1.29
N ALA A 23 -22.40 2.23 0.75
CA ALA A 23 -23.04 0.97 0.38
C ALA A 23 -23.39 0.09 1.61
N LEU A 24 -22.77 0.34 2.76
CA LEU A 24 -22.87 -0.50 3.97
C LEU A 24 -23.26 0.28 5.24
N PRO A 25 -24.33 1.11 5.23
CA PRO A 25 -24.63 2.03 6.34
C PRO A 25 -24.91 1.34 7.68
N GLY A 26 -25.40 0.09 7.67
CA GLY A 26 -25.63 -0.70 8.89
C GLY A 26 -24.41 -1.52 9.37
N LYS A 27 -23.35 -1.59 8.56
CA LYS A 27 -22.19 -2.46 8.81
C LYS A 27 -20.91 -1.66 9.03
N MET A 28 -20.74 -0.49 8.40
CA MET A 28 -19.58 0.38 8.54
C MET A 28 -20.01 1.79 8.96
N LYS A 29 -19.34 2.35 9.96
CA LYS A 29 -19.47 3.75 10.36
C LYS A 29 -18.10 4.40 10.41
N ILE A 30 -17.90 5.46 9.62
CA ILE A 30 -16.70 6.28 9.72
C ILE A 30 -16.84 7.15 10.97
N VAL A 31 -15.82 7.16 11.83
CA VAL A 31 -15.82 7.90 13.11
C VAL A 31 -14.66 8.89 13.23
N GLY A 32 -13.67 8.80 12.35
CA GLY A 32 -12.57 9.77 12.23
C GLY A 32 -12.11 9.88 10.79
N LEU A 33 -11.76 11.09 10.35
CA LEU A 33 -11.28 11.38 9.00
C LEU A 33 -9.97 12.18 9.08
N ALA A 34 -8.97 11.80 8.30
CA ALA A 34 -7.74 12.56 8.16
C ALA A 34 -7.36 12.83 6.71
N VAL A 35 -6.84 14.03 6.44
CA VAL A 35 -6.24 14.41 5.16
C VAL A 35 -4.87 15.05 5.36
N GLY A 36 -4.08 15.09 4.28
CA GLY A 36 -2.85 15.87 4.23
C GLY A 36 -3.16 17.37 4.14
N THR A 37 -3.58 17.80 2.96
CA THR A 37 -3.83 19.21 2.62
C THR A 37 -5.24 19.48 2.08
N SER A 38 -6.00 18.45 1.70
CA SER A 38 -7.31 18.57 1.04
C SER A 38 -8.44 18.90 2.01
N THR A 39 -8.37 20.06 2.66
CA THR A 39 -9.28 20.45 3.75
C THR A 39 -10.72 20.63 3.30
N ASP A 40 -10.98 21.11 2.08
CA ASP A 40 -12.35 21.25 1.58
C ASP A 40 -13.04 19.89 1.47
N ARG A 41 -12.32 18.91 0.90
CA ARG A 41 -12.82 17.54 0.80
C ARG A 41 -13.03 16.88 2.16
N LEU A 42 -12.16 17.16 3.13
CA LEU A 42 -12.35 16.71 4.51
C LEU A 42 -13.67 17.22 5.10
N LEU A 43 -13.98 18.51 4.91
CA LEU A 43 -15.20 19.12 5.44
C LEU A 43 -16.46 18.54 4.77
N GLU A 44 -16.44 18.33 3.45
CA GLU A 44 -17.53 17.68 2.71
C GLU A 44 -17.80 16.27 3.25
N GLN A 45 -16.75 15.45 3.40
CA GLN A 45 -16.87 14.10 3.94
C GLN A 45 -17.32 14.11 5.42
N ALA A 46 -16.83 15.05 6.22
CA ALA A 46 -17.23 15.20 7.62
C ALA A 46 -18.72 15.51 7.76
N GLN A 47 -19.24 16.37 6.88
CA GLN A 47 -20.66 16.69 6.82
C GLN A 47 -21.48 15.48 6.33
N GLU A 48 -21.05 14.82 5.25
CA GLU A 48 -21.73 13.65 4.66
C GLU A 48 -21.91 12.53 5.69
N PHE A 49 -20.83 12.19 6.42
CA PHE A 49 -20.82 11.06 7.34
C PHE A 49 -21.08 11.44 8.82
N GLY A 50 -21.34 12.73 9.09
CA GLY A 50 -21.56 13.23 10.46
C GLY A 50 -20.35 13.03 11.39
N VAL A 51 -19.13 13.07 10.85
CA VAL A 51 -17.89 12.79 11.58
C VAL A 51 -17.41 14.05 12.30
N LYS A 52 -17.02 13.89 13.57
CA LYS A 52 -16.54 14.99 14.43
C LYS A 52 -15.05 14.90 14.76
N ALA A 53 -14.42 13.74 14.64
CA ALA A 53 -12.97 13.62 14.82
C ALA A 53 -12.27 13.86 13.48
N LEU A 54 -11.59 14.99 13.34
CA LEU A 54 -11.02 15.45 12.08
C LEU A 54 -9.54 15.76 12.26
N ALA A 55 -8.69 15.26 11.37
CA ALA A 55 -7.27 15.53 11.39
C ALA A 55 -6.73 16.09 10.08
N VAL A 56 -5.82 17.07 10.18
CA VAL A 56 -5.08 17.63 9.05
C VAL A 56 -3.59 17.58 9.38
N SER A 57 -2.83 16.80 8.62
CA SER A 57 -1.42 16.56 8.94
C SER A 57 -0.49 17.68 8.49
N ASP A 58 -0.87 18.45 7.47
CA ASP A 58 -0.13 19.65 7.05
C ASP A 58 -0.48 20.83 7.97
N GLU A 59 0.54 21.45 8.57
CA GLU A 59 0.34 22.50 9.57
C GLU A 59 -0.28 23.77 8.96
N GLN A 60 0.13 24.15 7.76
CA GLN A 60 -0.39 25.36 7.11
C GLN A 60 -1.86 25.20 6.70
N ALA A 61 -2.22 24.03 6.17
CA ALA A 61 -3.60 23.68 5.85
C ALA A 61 -4.44 23.57 7.13
N ALA A 62 -3.87 23.02 8.21
CA ALA A 62 -4.55 22.92 9.49
C ALA A 62 -4.92 24.29 10.06
N GLU A 63 -4.00 25.26 10.06
CA GLU A 63 -4.30 26.63 10.50
C GLU A 63 -5.42 27.28 9.68
N LYS A 64 -5.40 27.11 8.35
CA LYS A 64 -6.40 27.69 7.44
C LYS A 64 -7.81 27.13 7.64
N VAL A 65 -7.95 25.87 8.07
CA VAL A 65 -9.27 25.21 8.20
C VAL A 65 -9.92 25.39 9.57
N LYS A 66 -9.18 25.76 10.62
CA LYS A 66 -9.69 25.82 12.01
C LYS A 66 -11.04 26.53 12.14
N ASN A 67 -11.21 27.68 11.49
CA ASN A 67 -12.43 28.49 11.59
C ASN A 67 -13.61 27.96 10.74
N ARG A 68 -13.39 26.91 9.94
CA ARG A 68 -14.39 26.29 9.05
C ARG A 68 -14.84 24.92 9.56
N LEU A 69 -14.29 24.46 10.68
CA LEU A 69 -14.63 23.16 11.23
C LEU A 69 -16.08 23.14 11.72
N PRO A 70 -16.81 22.01 11.54
CA PRO A 70 -18.16 21.87 12.07
C PRO A 70 -18.17 22.09 13.59
N SER A 71 -19.23 22.72 14.12
CA SER A 71 -19.38 22.89 15.57
C SER A 71 -19.30 21.56 16.32
N GLY A 72 -18.58 21.54 17.44
CA GLY A 72 -18.33 20.36 18.26
C GLY A 72 -17.31 19.37 17.68
N SER A 73 -16.53 19.74 16.66
CA SER A 73 -15.47 18.88 16.14
C SER A 73 -14.30 18.77 17.13
N ARG A 74 -13.75 17.56 17.28
CA ARG A 74 -12.44 17.31 17.88
C ARG A 74 -11.41 17.36 16.77
N PHE A 75 -10.58 18.40 16.78
CA PHE A 75 -9.62 18.67 15.73
C PHE A 75 -8.20 18.31 16.14
N TYR A 76 -7.50 17.61 15.27
CA TYR A 76 -6.11 17.19 15.47
C TYR A 76 -5.26 17.74 14.32
N SER A 77 -4.12 18.36 14.65
CA SER A 77 -3.24 18.99 13.68
C SER A 77 -1.84 18.42 13.72
N GLY A 78 -1.16 18.45 12.58
CA GLY A 78 0.21 17.98 12.43
C GLY A 78 0.32 16.45 12.40
N ARG A 79 1.56 15.95 12.26
CA ARG A 79 1.84 14.50 12.21
C ARG A 79 1.42 13.80 13.49
N ASP A 80 1.73 14.38 14.64
CA ASP A 80 1.34 13.84 15.95
C ASP A 80 -0.17 13.88 16.17
N GLY A 81 -0.87 14.78 15.47
CA GLY A 81 -2.33 14.84 15.45
C GLY A 81 -2.98 13.56 14.91
N LEU A 82 -2.36 12.89 13.93
CA LEU A 82 -2.87 11.63 13.40
C LEU A 82 -2.85 10.53 14.47
N THR A 83 -1.73 10.41 15.19
CA THR A 83 -1.55 9.47 16.29
C THR A 83 -2.55 9.74 17.42
N ARG A 84 -2.65 11.00 17.87
CA ARG A 84 -3.61 11.40 18.91
C ARG A 84 -5.06 11.12 18.50
N MET A 85 -5.42 11.39 17.24
CA MET A 85 -6.77 11.06 16.74
C MET A 85 -7.04 9.56 16.85
N VAL A 86 -6.06 8.71 16.50
CA VAL A 86 -6.17 7.26 16.61
C VAL A 86 -6.32 6.80 18.06
N GLU A 87 -5.61 7.42 18.99
CA GLU A 87 -5.66 7.08 20.42
C GLU A 87 -6.98 7.52 21.08
N GLU A 88 -7.37 8.77 20.87
CA GLU A 88 -8.49 9.44 21.57
C GLU A 88 -9.87 9.17 20.95
N THR A 89 -9.92 8.68 19.71
CA THR A 89 -11.18 8.36 19.03
C THR A 89 -11.56 6.90 19.26
N GLU A 90 -12.74 6.67 19.83
CA GLU A 90 -13.28 5.31 19.94
C GLU A 90 -13.59 4.73 18.56
N ALA A 91 -12.89 3.66 18.21
CA ALA A 91 -13.05 2.94 16.97
C ALA A 91 -12.66 1.48 17.15
N ASP A 92 -13.13 0.62 16.25
CA ASP A 92 -12.80 -0.80 16.25
C ASP A 92 -11.63 -1.08 15.30
N MET A 93 -11.47 -0.25 14.27
CA MET A 93 -10.47 -0.40 13.22
C MET A 93 -9.92 0.96 12.77
N VAL A 94 -8.65 0.97 12.36
CA VAL A 94 -8.03 2.08 11.62
C VAL A 94 -7.69 1.60 10.21
N LEU A 95 -8.23 2.28 9.20
CA LEU A 95 -7.86 2.07 7.80
C LEU A 95 -6.81 3.11 7.42
N VAL A 96 -5.60 2.64 7.13
CA VAL A 96 -4.47 3.50 6.76
C VAL A 96 -4.33 3.53 5.24
N ALA A 97 -4.68 4.66 4.65
CA ALA A 97 -4.58 4.97 3.23
C ALA A 97 -3.68 6.20 2.97
N ILE A 98 -2.73 6.46 3.88
CA ILE A 98 -1.73 7.52 3.73
C ILE A 98 -0.58 6.98 2.89
N VAL A 99 -0.14 7.73 1.87
CA VAL A 99 1.01 7.31 1.05
C VAL A 99 2.31 7.44 1.84
N GLY A 100 3.18 6.43 1.73
CA GLY A 100 4.52 6.45 2.29
C GLY A 100 4.57 6.22 3.81
N THR A 101 5.68 6.63 4.42
CA THR A 101 6.06 6.24 5.80
C THR A 101 5.32 7.01 6.90
N ALA A 102 4.61 8.09 6.56
CA ALA A 102 3.83 8.89 7.50
C ALA A 102 2.69 8.11 8.18
N GLY A 103 2.26 6.99 7.59
CA GLY A 103 1.27 6.10 8.18
C GLY A 103 1.79 5.18 9.29
N LEU A 104 3.11 5.08 9.50
CA LEU A 104 3.69 4.10 10.44
C LEU A 104 3.33 4.38 11.91
N ALA A 105 3.55 5.61 12.37
CA ALA A 105 3.24 5.99 13.75
C ALA A 105 1.75 5.78 14.10
N PRO A 106 0.78 6.26 13.31
CA PRO A 106 -0.63 6.00 13.61
C PRO A 106 -1.04 4.53 13.43
N ALA A 107 -0.37 3.75 12.56
CA ALA A 107 -0.61 2.30 12.45
C ALA A 107 -0.20 1.55 13.73
N LEU A 108 0.97 1.87 14.29
CA LEU A 108 1.41 1.31 15.58
C LEU A 108 0.48 1.75 16.72
N ALA A 109 0.09 3.02 16.74
CA ALA A 109 -0.84 3.55 17.74
C ALA A 109 -2.22 2.86 17.69
N ALA A 110 -2.69 2.48 16.49
CA ALA A 110 -3.93 1.72 16.33
C ALA A 110 -3.86 0.38 17.08
N LEU A 111 -2.81 -0.40 16.82
CA LEU A 111 -2.58 -1.70 17.44
C LEU A 111 -2.38 -1.56 18.97
N GLN A 112 -1.58 -0.59 19.39
CA GLN A 112 -1.32 -0.29 20.81
C GLN A 112 -2.59 0.11 21.56
N SER A 113 -3.49 0.83 20.89
CA SER A 113 -4.81 1.22 21.40
C SER A 113 -5.87 0.10 21.29
N GLY A 114 -5.47 -1.12 20.93
CA GLY A 114 -6.37 -2.27 20.85
C GLY A 114 -7.34 -2.24 19.66
N LYS A 115 -7.04 -1.50 18.61
CA LYS A 115 -7.82 -1.42 17.36
C LYS A 115 -7.21 -2.36 16.31
N ASP A 116 -8.05 -2.92 15.46
CA ASP A 116 -7.58 -3.65 14.27
C ASP A 116 -7.02 -2.66 13.24
N LEU A 117 -6.11 -3.13 12.41
CA LEU A 117 -5.46 -2.33 11.38
C LEU A 117 -5.84 -2.85 10.00
N ALA A 118 -6.44 -2.01 9.16
CA ALA A 118 -6.61 -2.27 7.73
C ALA A 118 -5.56 -1.47 6.95
N VAL A 119 -4.61 -2.17 6.31
CA VAL A 119 -3.44 -1.55 5.68
C VAL A 119 -3.65 -1.50 4.18
N ALA A 120 -3.72 -0.29 3.61
CA ALA A 120 -3.67 -0.06 2.17
C ALA A 120 -2.31 0.48 1.71
N SER A 121 -1.45 0.84 2.66
CA SER A 121 -0.17 1.51 2.42
C SER A 121 0.98 0.54 2.64
N LYS A 122 1.38 -0.15 1.57
CA LYS A 122 2.43 -1.18 1.57
C LYS A 122 3.75 -0.70 2.17
N GLU A 123 4.08 0.57 1.99
CA GLU A 123 5.34 1.16 2.49
C GLU A 123 5.52 1.00 4.00
N ILE A 124 4.42 0.91 4.77
CA ILE A 124 4.45 0.67 6.22
C ILE A 124 5.06 -0.69 6.52
N LEU A 125 4.61 -1.74 5.83
CA LEU A 125 5.08 -3.10 6.04
C LEU A 125 6.43 -3.36 5.37
N VAL A 126 6.73 -2.68 4.27
CA VAL A 126 8.07 -2.70 3.69
C VAL A 126 9.10 -2.10 4.65
N LEU A 127 8.78 -0.95 5.26
CA LEU A 127 9.69 -0.26 6.17
C LEU A 127 9.82 -0.96 7.54
N ALA A 128 8.71 -1.35 8.15
CA ALA A 128 8.64 -1.76 9.55
C ALA A 128 7.72 -2.97 9.78
N GLY A 129 7.72 -3.92 8.83
CA GLY A 129 6.89 -5.12 8.90
C GLY A 129 7.10 -5.93 10.17
N SER A 130 8.35 -6.09 10.63
CA SER A 130 8.66 -6.79 11.89
C SER A 130 7.96 -6.16 13.09
N GLU A 131 8.03 -4.84 13.24
CA GLU A 131 7.49 -4.07 14.35
C GLU A 131 5.97 -4.11 14.34
N VAL A 132 5.36 -3.88 13.17
CA VAL A 132 3.90 -3.85 13.00
C VAL A 132 3.31 -5.23 13.28
N MET A 133 3.87 -6.29 12.69
CA MET A 133 3.37 -7.66 12.87
C MET A 133 3.61 -8.18 14.29
N SER A 134 4.74 -7.81 14.91
CA SER A 134 5.04 -8.14 16.31
C SER A 134 4.06 -7.46 17.28
N GLU A 135 3.80 -6.16 17.11
CA GLU A 135 2.86 -5.43 17.95
C GLU A 135 1.43 -5.96 17.78
N ALA A 136 1.00 -6.25 16.54
CA ALA A 136 -0.30 -6.87 16.28
C ALA A 136 -0.46 -8.21 17.00
N LYS A 137 0.55 -9.07 16.93
CA LYS A 137 0.58 -10.36 17.65
C LYS A 137 0.52 -10.17 19.16
N LYS A 138 1.33 -9.26 19.71
CA LYS A 138 1.37 -8.94 21.15
C LYS A 138 0.01 -8.44 21.66
N ARG A 139 -0.67 -7.60 20.87
CA ARG A 139 -1.97 -6.99 21.23
C ARG A 139 -3.18 -7.84 20.85
N LYS A 140 -2.96 -8.99 20.21
CA LYS A 140 -3.99 -9.88 19.66
C LYS A 140 -4.96 -9.12 18.74
N ARG A 141 -4.40 -8.30 17.85
CA ARG A 141 -5.13 -7.52 16.85
C ARG A 141 -4.85 -8.03 15.45
N GLN A 142 -5.79 -7.76 14.55
CA GLN A 142 -5.66 -8.16 13.16
C GLN A 142 -4.97 -7.06 12.34
N VAL A 143 -4.14 -7.50 11.38
CA VAL A 143 -3.65 -6.68 10.28
C VAL A 143 -4.29 -7.22 9.01
N LEU A 144 -5.22 -6.46 8.46
CA LEU A 144 -6.06 -6.87 7.33
C LEU A 144 -5.58 -6.16 6.05
N PRO A 145 -5.21 -6.90 5.01
CA PRO A 145 -4.75 -6.30 3.77
C PRO A 145 -5.90 -5.66 2.99
N VAL A 146 -5.67 -4.42 2.54
CA VAL A 146 -6.55 -3.70 1.62
C VAL A 146 -5.95 -3.67 0.20
N ASP A 147 -4.64 -3.85 0.05
CA ASP A 147 -4.03 -4.04 -1.26
C ASP A 147 -4.65 -5.28 -1.95
N SER A 148 -4.98 -5.17 -3.25
CA SER A 148 -5.84 -6.13 -3.96
C SER A 148 -5.24 -7.53 -3.97
N GLU A 149 -3.94 -7.63 -4.23
CA GLU A 149 -3.20 -8.87 -4.34
C GLU A 149 -3.11 -9.59 -2.99
N HIS A 150 -2.79 -8.86 -1.92
CA HIS A 150 -2.73 -9.43 -0.58
C HIS A 150 -4.12 -9.75 -0.04
N ASN A 151 -5.13 -8.95 -0.36
CA ASN A 151 -6.51 -9.27 -0.01
C ASN A 151 -6.99 -10.55 -0.71
N ALA A 152 -6.60 -10.74 -1.97
CA ALA A 152 -6.83 -11.97 -2.73
C ALA A 152 -6.15 -13.18 -2.07
N ILE A 153 -4.87 -13.07 -1.70
CA ILE A 153 -4.17 -14.12 -0.95
C ILE A 153 -4.88 -14.40 0.38
N PHE A 154 -5.20 -13.36 1.13
CA PHE A 154 -5.89 -13.48 2.42
C PHE A 154 -7.24 -14.20 2.29
N GLN A 155 -8.00 -13.95 1.21
CA GLN A 155 -9.23 -14.68 0.91
C GLN A 155 -8.96 -16.15 0.55
N CYS A 156 -7.94 -16.45 -0.23
CA CYS A 156 -7.56 -17.81 -0.59
C CYS A 156 -7.03 -18.62 0.61
N LEU A 157 -6.45 -17.98 1.62
CA LEU A 157 -5.96 -18.60 2.83
C LEU A 157 -7.05 -18.92 3.86
N GLN A 158 -8.30 -18.50 3.65
CA GLN A 158 -9.36 -18.74 4.63
C GLN A 158 -9.61 -20.24 4.84
N GLY A 159 -9.40 -20.69 6.07
CA GLY A 159 -9.52 -22.10 6.46
C GLY A 159 -8.23 -22.93 6.30
N ALA A 160 -7.20 -22.38 5.65
CA ALA A 160 -5.91 -23.04 5.54
C ALA A 160 -5.03 -22.83 6.78
N LYS A 161 -4.18 -23.80 7.08
CA LYS A 161 -3.12 -23.69 8.09
C LYS A 161 -1.83 -23.28 7.40
N GLY A 162 -1.01 -22.45 8.04
CA GLY A 162 0.21 -21.90 7.42
C GLY A 162 1.19 -22.94 6.85
N LYS A 163 1.24 -24.16 7.41
CA LYS A 163 2.11 -25.25 6.90
C LYS A 163 1.64 -25.87 5.57
N GLU A 164 0.40 -25.62 5.18
CA GLU A 164 -0.21 -26.15 3.96
C GLU A 164 0.13 -25.28 2.74
N VAL A 165 0.68 -24.08 2.96
CA VAL A 165 1.04 -23.12 1.90
C VAL A 165 2.43 -23.44 1.35
N ARG A 166 2.51 -23.72 0.04
CA ARG A 166 3.77 -23.92 -0.67
C ARG A 166 4.36 -22.58 -1.14
N ARG A 167 3.54 -21.72 -1.74
CA ARG A 167 3.92 -20.35 -2.13
C ARG A 167 2.68 -19.49 -2.37
N VAL A 168 2.89 -18.18 -2.36
CA VAL A 168 1.93 -17.20 -2.88
C VAL A 168 2.41 -16.71 -4.24
N ILE A 169 1.46 -16.45 -5.14
CA ILE A 169 1.73 -16.00 -6.50
C ILE A 169 1.03 -14.66 -6.69
N LEU A 170 1.82 -13.59 -6.65
CA LEU A 170 1.38 -12.22 -6.85
C LEU A 170 1.23 -11.94 -8.35
N THR A 171 0.04 -11.53 -8.78
CA THR A 171 -0.19 -11.14 -10.18
C THR A 171 0.13 -9.67 -10.40
N ALA A 172 0.87 -9.32 -11.45
CA ALA A 172 1.15 -7.95 -11.86
C ALA A 172 0.47 -7.61 -13.19
N SER A 173 -0.01 -6.39 -13.39
CA SER A 173 -0.48 -5.96 -14.72
C SER A 173 0.64 -5.91 -15.77
N GLY A 174 1.90 -5.78 -15.31
CA GLY A 174 3.09 -5.54 -16.13
C GLY A 174 3.30 -4.07 -16.51
N GLY A 175 2.38 -3.18 -16.14
CA GLY A 175 2.48 -1.74 -16.39
C GLY A 175 2.42 -1.34 -17.89
N PRO A 176 2.48 -0.04 -18.20
CA PRO A 176 2.39 0.48 -19.57
C PRO A 176 3.57 0.04 -20.47
N PHE A 177 4.70 -0.38 -19.89
CA PHE A 177 5.93 -0.71 -20.63
C PHE A 177 6.20 -2.21 -20.74
N ARG A 178 5.23 -3.06 -20.37
CA ARG A 178 5.32 -4.54 -20.46
C ARG A 178 5.87 -5.08 -21.78
N LYS A 179 5.62 -4.38 -22.89
CA LYS A 179 6.07 -4.78 -24.25
C LYS A 179 7.15 -3.86 -24.84
N SER A 180 7.61 -2.86 -24.09
CA SER A 180 8.64 -1.92 -24.56
C SER A 180 10.03 -2.54 -24.50
N SER A 181 10.87 -2.19 -25.46
CA SER A 181 12.30 -2.48 -25.48
C SER A 181 13.08 -1.59 -24.51
N ALA A 182 14.31 -2.00 -24.17
CA ALA A 182 15.21 -1.20 -23.33
C ALA A 182 15.49 0.20 -23.93
N GLU A 183 15.64 0.30 -25.25
CA GLU A 183 15.87 1.58 -25.93
C GLU A 183 14.66 2.51 -25.89
N GLU A 184 13.44 1.96 -25.95
CA GLU A 184 12.22 2.75 -25.77
C GLU A 184 12.08 3.26 -24.34
N MET A 185 12.46 2.45 -23.34
CA MET A 185 12.38 2.83 -21.93
C MET A 185 13.32 3.98 -21.56
N LYS A 186 14.47 4.10 -22.24
CA LYS A 186 15.39 5.25 -22.07
C LYS A 186 14.76 6.59 -22.45
N LYS A 187 13.75 6.58 -23.33
CA LYS A 187 13.09 7.78 -23.89
C LYS A 187 11.70 8.04 -23.31
N VAL A 188 11.32 7.35 -22.22
CA VAL A 188 10.01 7.50 -21.60
C VAL A 188 9.89 8.87 -20.94
N SER A 189 8.85 9.62 -21.30
CA SER A 189 8.47 10.86 -20.63
C SER A 189 7.52 10.59 -19.45
N VAL A 190 7.46 11.53 -18.50
CA VAL A 190 6.52 11.50 -17.37
C VAL A 190 5.08 11.33 -17.86
N ALA A 191 4.68 12.10 -18.87
CA ALA A 191 3.34 12.04 -19.44
C ALA A 191 2.99 10.67 -20.02
N LYS A 192 3.96 9.92 -20.56
CA LYS A 192 3.75 8.55 -21.04
C LYS A 192 3.66 7.56 -19.88
N ALA A 193 4.53 7.69 -18.88
CA ALA A 193 4.55 6.79 -17.73
C ALA A 193 3.28 6.88 -16.87
N LEU A 194 2.66 8.06 -16.79
CA LEU A 194 1.42 8.28 -16.04
C LEU A 194 0.16 7.70 -16.71
N LYS A 195 0.26 7.13 -17.92
CA LYS A 195 -0.88 6.49 -18.63
C LYS A 195 -0.93 4.99 -18.32
N HIS A 196 -1.50 4.65 -17.17
CA HIS A 196 -1.65 3.25 -16.77
C HIS A 196 -2.76 2.54 -17.57
N PRO A 197 -2.56 1.26 -17.99
CA PRO A 197 -3.52 0.59 -18.88
C PRO A 197 -4.83 0.13 -18.21
N THR A 198 -4.79 -0.23 -16.92
CA THR A 198 -5.95 -0.81 -16.21
C THR A 198 -6.49 0.05 -15.08
N TRP A 199 -5.63 0.51 -14.18
CA TRP A 199 -6.01 1.28 -13.00
C TRP A 199 -5.90 2.80 -13.16
N SER A 200 -6.79 3.55 -12.50
CA SER A 200 -6.65 4.99 -12.25
C SER A 200 -6.10 5.21 -10.84
N MET A 201 -4.86 5.73 -10.73
CA MET A 201 -4.12 5.76 -9.47
C MET A 201 -3.32 7.05 -9.28
N GLY A 202 -2.73 7.22 -8.09
CA GLY A 202 -1.81 8.34 -7.81
C GLY A 202 -0.53 8.26 -8.65
N LYS A 203 0.17 9.39 -8.78
CA LYS A 203 1.39 9.50 -9.61
C LYS A 203 2.48 8.50 -9.21
N LYS A 204 2.83 8.43 -7.92
CA LYS A 204 3.90 7.54 -7.40
C LYS A 204 3.64 6.07 -7.73
N ILE A 205 2.48 5.54 -7.32
CA ILE A 205 2.11 4.15 -7.61
C ILE A 205 2.00 3.85 -9.12
N THR A 206 1.63 4.84 -9.93
CA THR A 206 1.61 4.69 -11.39
C THR A 206 3.02 4.49 -11.95
N ILE A 207 4.01 5.26 -11.46
CA ILE A 207 5.41 5.07 -11.85
C ILE A 207 5.95 3.75 -11.31
N ASP A 208 5.66 3.41 -10.05
CA ASP A 208 6.05 2.13 -9.45
C ASP A 208 5.48 0.92 -10.22
N SER A 209 4.25 1.01 -10.73
CA SER A 209 3.67 -0.02 -11.59
C SER A 209 4.41 -0.13 -12.92
N ALA A 210 4.77 1.02 -13.50
CA ALA A 210 5.54 1.08 -14.74
C ALA A 210 6.97 0.54 -14.60
N THR A 211 7.60 0.71 -13.44
CA THR A 211 8.96 0.22 -13.15
C THR A 211 8.98 -1.19 -12.52
N MET A 212 7.80 -1.74 -12.21
CA MET A 212 7.56 -2.92 -11.37
C MET A 212 8.03 -2.81 -9.91
N PHE A 213 8.46 -1.63 -9.43
CA PHE A 213 8.69 -1.43 -7.98
C PHE A 213 7.41 -1.63 -7.17
N ASN A 214 6.23 -1.36 -7.73
CA ASN A 214 4.97 -1.62 -7.04
C ASN A 214 4.88 -3.09 -6.65
N LYS A 215 5.13 -3.98 -7.60
CA LYS A 215 5.10 -5.43 -7.37
C LYS A 215 6.25 -5.89 -6.46
N GLY A 216 7.44 -5.29 -6.59
CA GLY A 216 8.56 -5.56 -5.70
C GLY A 216 8.24 -5.23 -4.23
N LEU A 217 7.65 -4.06 -3.97
CA LEU A 217 7.21 -3.67 -2.62
C LEU A 217 6.13 -4.61 -2.07
N GLU A 218 5.19 -5.02 -2.92
CA GLU A 218 4.15 -5.99 -2.54
C GLU A 218 4.72 -7.39 -2.22
N MET A 219 5.85 -7.80 -2.82
CA MET A 219 6.52 -9.04 -2.44
C MET A 219 6.99 -9.02 -0.98
N ILE A 220 7.64 -7.92 -0.57
CA ILE A 220 8.10 -7.72 0.80
C ILE A 220 6.90 -7.62 1.76
N GLU A 221 5.83 -6.95 1.34
CA GLU A 221 4.60 -6.88 2.13
C GLU A 221 3.96 -8.28 2.32
N ALA A 222 3.93 -9.12 1.28
CA ALA A 222 3.38 -10.48 1.37
C ALA A 222 4.21 -11.36 2.31
N HIS A 223 5.54 -11.22 2.30
CA HIS A 223 6.43 -11.86 3.25
C HIS A 223 6.00 -11.59 4.70
N TRP A 224 5.71 -10.33 5.03
CA TRP A 224 5.30 -9.94 6.38
C TRP A 224 3.88 -10.35 6.73
N LEU A 225 2.91 -10.07 5.84
CA LEU A 225 1.49 -10.34 6.11
C LEU A 225 1.21 -11.83 6.32
N PHE A 226 1.87 -12.69 5.56
CA PHE A 226 1.58 -14.13 5.54
C PHE A 226 2.65 -14.96 6.26
N GLY A 227 3.72 -14.33 6.76
CA GLY A 227 4.80 -15.01 7.48
C GLY A 227 5.54 -16.02 6.60
N LEU A 228 5.72 -15.70 5.32
CA LEU A 228 6.33 -16.59 4.32
C LEU A 228 7.73 -16.07 3.96
N PRO A 229 8.80 -16.88 3.94
CA PRO A 229 10.08 -16.47 3.36
C PRO A 229 9.93 -15.95 1.92
N MET A 230 10.81 -15.04 1.51
CA MET A 230 10.79 -14.45 0.16
C MET A 230 10.88 -15.49 -0.97
N SER A 231 11.50 -16.65 -0.71
CA SER A 231 11.56 -17.78 -1.66
C SER A 231 10.20 -18.45 -1.91
N GLN A 232 9.19 -18.14 -1.10
CA GLN A 232 7.79 -18.59 -1.27
C GLN A 232 6.88 -17.48 -1.81
N VAL A 233 7.46 -16.36 -2.29
CA VAL A 233 6.74 -15.24 -2.89
C VAL A 233 7.15 -15.10 -4.35
N ASP A 234 6.22 -15.49 -5.23
CA ASP A 234 6.40 -15.47 -6.68
C ASP A 234 5.58 -14.39 -7.35
N VAL A 235 6.01 -14.02 -8.56
CA VAL A 235 5.34 -13.00 -9.39
C VAL A 235 5.02 -13.59 -10.76
N VAL A 236 3.80 -13.32 -11.23
CA VAL A 236 3.38 -13.61 -12.61
C VAL A 236 2.74 -12.37 -13.22
N VAL A 237 2.96 -12.11 -14.50
CA VAL A 237 2.31 -11.00 -15.19
C VAL A 237 0.96 -11.47 -15.73
N HIS A 238 -0.11 -10.82 -15.27
CA HIS A 238 -1.50 -11.03 -15.66
C HIS A 238 -2.11 -9.69 -16.13
N PRO A 239 -2.02 -9.36 -17.44
CA PRO A 239 -2.38 -8.05 -17.95
C PRO A 239 -3.85 -7.67 -17.76
N GLN A 240 -4.75 -8.66 -17.67
CA GLN A 240 -6.19 -8.42 -17.52
C GLN A 240 -6.57 -7.95 -16.11
N SER A 241 -5.71 -8.14 -15.10
CA SER A 241 -5.96 -7.73 -13.70
C SER A 241 -7.31 -8.21 -13.14
N ILE A 242 -7.71 -9.44 -13.51
CA ILE A 242 -8.94 -10.11 -13.04
C ILE A 242 -8.64 -11.14 -11.96
N VAL A 243 -7.62 -11.98 -12.19
CA VAL A 243 -7.03 -12.80 -11.12
C VAL A 243 -6.15 -11.86 -10.32
N HIS A 244 -6.56 -11.57 -9.08
CA HIS A 244 -5.86 -10.61 -8.23
C HIS A 244 -4.70 -11.25 -7.48
N SER A 245 -4.71 -12.55 -7.17
CA SER A 245 -3.54 -13.33 -6.75
C SER A 245 -3.95 -14.78 -6.51
N MET A 246 -2.95 -15.62 -6.27
CA MET A 246 -3.14 -17.05 -6.05
C MET A 246 -2.32 -17.57 -4.88
N VAL A 247 -2.75 -18.69 -4.33
CA VAL A 247 -2.02 -19.47 -3.32
C VAL A 247 -1.87 -20.89 -3.83
N GLU A 248 -0.63 -21.37 -3.89
CA GLU A 248 -0.33 -22.78 -4.17
C GLU A 248 -0.12 -23.53 -2.85
N PHE A 249 -0.80 -24.67 -2.72
CA PHE A 249 -0.71 -25.54 -1.56
C PHE A 249 0.26 -26.70 -1.78
N ILE A 250 0.66 -27.35 -0.68
CA ILE A 250 1.65 -28.44 -0.70
C ILE A 250 1.21 -29.68 -1.48
N ASP A 251 -0.09 -29.84 -1.74
CA ASP A 251 -0.67 -30.91 -2.57
C ASP A 251 -0.69 -30.57 -4.07
N GLY A 252 -0.24 -29.36 -4.44
CA GLY A 252 -0.22 -28.86 -5.82
C GLY A 252 -1.50 -28.17 -6.27
N SER A 253 -2.53 -28.08 -5.41
CA SER A 253 -3.72 -27.28 -5.72
C SER A 253 -3.40 -25.78 -5.68
N VAL A 254 -4.09 -25.02 -6.53
CA VAL A 254 -3.96 -23.55 -6.58
C VAL A 254 -5.34 -22.94 -6.41
N LEU A 255 -5.49 -22.08 -5.40
CA LEU A 255 -6.67 -21.25 -5.23
C LEU A 255 -6.38 -19.83 -5.72
N ALA A 256 -7.31 -19.26 -6.46
CA ALA A 256 -7.21 -17.94 -7.04
C ALA A 256 -8.43 -17.10 -6.63
N GLN A 257 -8.22 -15.82 -6.30
CA GLN A 257 -9.30 -14.88 -6.12
C GLN A 257 -9.48 -14.04 -7.39
N LEU A 258 -10.70 -14.03 -7.91
CA LEU A 258 -11.08 -13.29 -9.12
C LEU A 258 -12.12 -12.24 -8.78
N SER A 259 -11.96 -11.04 -9.32
CA SER A 259 -12.93 -9.96 -9.21
C SER A 259 -12.73 -8.94 -10.34
N VAL A 260 -13.74 -8.09 -10.55
CA VAL A 260 -13.55 -6.84 -11.28
C VAL A 260 -12.46 -6.00 -10.63
N THR A 261 -11.83 -5.15 -11.43
CA THR A 261 -10.70 -4.29 -11.07
C THR A 261 -11.19 -3.03 -10.34
N ASP A 262 -11.61 -3.18 -9.08
CA ASP A 262 -12.14 -2.07 -8.24
C ASP A 262 -11.76 -2.25 -6.76
N MET A 263 -11.16 -1.23 -6.14
CA MET A 263 -10.70 -1.27 -4.75
C MET A 263 -11.82 -1.35 -3.70
N CYS A 264 -13.08 -1.17 -4.08
CA CYS A 264 -14.20 -1.35 -3.16
C CYS A 264 -14.28 -2.81 -2.66
N PHE A 265 -13.89 -3.82 -3.45
CA PHE A 265 -13.96 -5.22 -3.00
C PHE A 265 -12.98 -5.54 -1.85
N PRO A 266 -11.67 -5.21 -1.92
CA PRO A 266 -10.76 -5.53 -0.82
C PRO A 266 -11.04 -4.67 0.41
N ILE A 267 -11.42 -3.40 0.23
CA ILE A 267 -11.82 -2.51 1.33
C ILE A 267 -13.05 -3.09 2.05
N GLN A 268 -14.09 -3.47 1.30
CA GLN A 268 -15.28 -4.09 1.87
C GLN A 268 -14.93 -5.37 2.63
N TYR A 269 -14.11 -6.24 2.04
CA TYR A 269 -13.73 -7.49 2.69
C TYR A 269 -12.94 -7.25 3.98
N ALA A 270 -11.98 -6.32 4.00
CA ALA A 270 -11.24 -5.97 5.21
C ALA A 270 -12.17 -5.46 6.33
N VAL A 271 -13.14 -4.60 6.01
CA VAL A 271 -14.05 -4.04 7.02
C VAL A 271 -15.08 -5.06 7.53
N THR A 272 -15.54 -5.96 6.66
CA THR A 272 -16.62 -6.91 6.95
C THR A 272 -16.14 -8.28 7.41
N TYR A 273 -14.84 -8.56 7.30
CA TYR A 273 -14.21 -9.79 7.75
C TYR A 273 -14.66 -10.17 9.20
N PRO A 274 -15.04 -11.45 9.45
CA PRO A 274 -14.98 -12.61 8.55
C PRO A 274 -16.21 -12.81 7.64
N GLU A 275 -17.21 -11.91 7.71
CA GLU A 275 -18.43 -12.02 6.92
C GLU A 275 -18.20 -11.50 5.49
N ARG A 276 -18.98 -12.03 4.54
CA ARG A 276 -19.13 -11.43 3.21
C ARG A 276 -20.44 -10.66 3.17
N MET A 277 -20.42 -9.51 2.51
CA MET A 277 -21.62 -8.68 2.28
C MET A 277 -21.91 -8.57 0.78
N PRO A 278 -23.18 -8.32 0.40
CA PRO A 278 -23.49 -7.87 -0.95
C PRO A 278 -22.64 -6.65 -1.33
N SER A 279 -22.20 -6.60 -2.58
CA SER A 279 -21.37 -5.54 -3.14
C SER A 279 -22.17 -4.82 -4.22
N GLY A 280 -21.96 -3.50 -4.36
CA GLY A 280 -22.51 -2.71 -5.46
C GLY A 280 -21.74 -2.87 -6.78
N LEU A 281 -20.68 -3.69 -6.80
CA LEU A 281 -19.89 -3.95 -8.00
C LEU A 281 -20.64 -4.87 -8.97
N PRO A 282 -20.48 -4.69 -10.29
CA PRO A 282 -21.07 -5.60 -11.26
C PRO A 282 -20.50 -7.02 -11.10
N PRO A 283 -21.31 -8.07 -11.34
CA PRO A 283 -20.82 -9.43 -11.34
C PRO A 283 -19.78 -9.63 -12.46
N LEU A 284 -18.78 -10.46 -12.19
CA LEU A 284 -17.77 -10.82 -13.16
C LEU A 284 -18.37 -11.74 -14.24
N ASP A 285 -18.25 -11.36 -15.51
CA ASP A 285 -18.73 -12.15 -16.64
C ASP A 285 -17.54 -12.77 -17.40
N LEU A 286 -17.18 -14.00 -17.03
CA LEU A 286 -16.04 -14.71 -17.61
C LEU A 286 -16.21 -14.98 -19.11
N ALA A 287 -17.44 -15.24 -19.56
CA ALA A 287 -17.72 -15.50 -20.98
C ALA A 287 -17.48 -14.24 -21.83
N LYS A 288 -17.86 -13.06 -21.33
CA LYS A 288 -17.56 -11.78 -21.98
C LYS A 288 -16.08 -11.41 -21.93
N LEU A 289 -15.38 -11.74 -20.85
CA LEU A 289 -13.93 -11.50 -20.74
C LEU A 289 -13.13 -12.34 -21.75
N GLY A 290 -13.58 -13.58 -22.00
CA GLY A 290 -12.98 -14.49 -22.97
C GLY A 290 -11.68 -15.12 -22.48
N ASN A 291 -10.58 -14.36 -22.45
CA ASN A 291 -9.24 -14.90 -22.21
C ASN A 291 -8.55 -14.28 -20.99
N LEU A 292 -7.91 -15.13 -20.19
CA LEU A 292 -6.97 -14.75 -19.13
C LEU A 292 -5.58 -15.28 -19.51
N SER A 293 -4.57 -14.42 -19.51
CA SER A 293 -3.20 -14.79 -19.87
C SER A 293 -2.25 -14.58 -18.70
N PHE A 294 -1.23 -15.42 -18.63
CA PHE A 294 -0.15 -15.36 -17.65
C PHE A 294 1.19 -15.49 -18.36
N GLU A 295 2.16 -14.68 -17.98
CA GLU A 295 3.53 -14.75 -18.50
C GLU A 295 4.53 -14.49 -17.38
N ALA A 296 5.75 -15.03 -17.54
CA ALA A 296 6.83 -14.77 -16.59
C ALA A 296 7.22 -13.27 -16.63
N PRO A 297 7.55 -12.65 -15.48
CA PRO A 297 8.09 -11.31 -15.47
C PRO A 297 9.49 -11.29 -16.12
N ASP A 298 9.83 -10.18 -16.77
CA ASP A 298 11.15 -9.96 -17.35
C ASP A 298 12.03 -9.17 -16.36
N GLU A 299 12.72 -9.88 -15.48
CA GLU A 299 13.56 -9.28 -14.43
C GLU A 299 14.83 -8.60 -14.97
N THR A 300 15.24 -8.90 -16.21
CA THR A 300 16.35 -8.19 -16.86
C THR A 300 15.90 -6.79 -17.25
N ARG A 301 14.68 -6.68 -17.78
CA ARG A 301 14.09 -5.40 -18.19
C ARG A 301 13.53 -4.60 -17.01
N PHE A 302 13.03 -5.30 -15.98
CA PHE A 302 12.45 -4.72 -14.77
C PHE A 302 13.20 -5.22 -13.52
N PRO A 303 14.41 -4.69 -13.25
CA PRO A 303 15.25 -5.17 -12.15
C PRO A 303 14.65 -4.90 -10.76
N ALA A 304 13.57 -4.11 -10.66
CA ALA A 304 12.87 -3.85 -9.41
C ALA A 304 12.46 -5.12 -8.64
N LEU A 305 12.07 -6.20 -9.34
CA LEU A 305 11.69 -7.46 -8.69
C LEU A 305 12.90 -8.13 -8.02
N ARG A 306 14.04 -8.18 -8.72
CA ARG A 306 15.30 -8.69 -8.18
C ARG A 306 15.76 -7.87 -6.97
N LEU A 307 15.74 -6.54 -7.08
CA LEU A 307 16.13 -5.64 -5.98
C LEU A 307 15.23 -5.83 -4.75
N ALA A 308 13.92 -5.98 -4.95
CA ALA A 308 13.00 -6.25 -3.86
C ALA A 308 13.22 -7.63 -3.22
N ARG A 309 13.54 -8.64 -4.01
CA ARG A 309 13.90 -9.98 -3.51
C ARG A 309 15.14 -9.92 -2.64
N GLU A 310 16.21 -9.28 -3.12
CA GLU A 310 17.45 -9.06 -2.38
C GLU A 310 17.20 -8.33 -1.04
N ALA A 311 16.44 -7.22 -1.09
CA ALA A 311 16.11 -6.46 0.10
C ALA A 311 15.29 -7.27 1.12
N GLY A 312 14.26 -7.99 0.66
CA GLY A 312 13.41 -8.82 1.50
C GLY A 312 14.15 -10.00 2.12
N GLU A 313 15.06 -10.64 1.38
CA GLU A 313 15.88 -11.75 1.88
C GLU A 313 16.93 -11.29 2.89
N ALA A 314 17.56 -10.14 2.65
CA ALA A 314 18.49 -9.54 3.61
C ALA A 314 17.79 -9.11 4.90
N GLY A 315 16.55 -8.63 4.79
CA GLY A 315 15.74 -8.14 5.90
C GLY A 315 16.38 -6.94 6.60
N GLY A 316 16.04 -6.76 7.89
CA GLY A 316 16.57 -5.67 8.69
C GLY A 316 16.20 -4.30 8.11
N THR A 317 17.19 -3.41 7.98
CA THR A 317 16.97 -2.05 7.45
C THR A 317 16.89 -1.96 5.92
N LEU A 318 17.32 -2.98 5.17
CA LEU A 318 17.49 -2.87 3.70
C LEU A 318 16.17 -2.67 2.93
N PRO A 319 15.04 -3.32 3.30
CA PRO A 319 13.72 -3.01 2.72
C PRO A 319 13.32 -1.53 2.84
N GLY A 320 13.56 -0.93 4.01
CA GLY A 320 13.30 0.49 4.25
C GLY A 320 14.16 1.40 3.36
N VAL A 321 15.43 1.04 3.17
CA VAL A 321 16.37 1.74 2.29
C VAL A 321 15.91 1.67 0.82
N LEU A 322 15.49 0.49 0.36
CA LEU A 322 14.93 0.31 -0.99
C LEU A 322 13.72 1.22 -1.19
N ASN A 323 12.76 1.22 -0.26
CA ASN A 323 11.56 2.05 -0.37
C ASN A 323 11.91 3.55 -0.40
N ALA A 324 12.76 3.99 0.53
CA ALA A 324 13.19 5.38 0.66
C ALA A 324 13.90 5.90 -0.60
N ALA A 325 14.83 5.10 -1.15
CA ALA A 325 15.52 5.42 -2.38
C ALA A 325 14.56 5.47 -3.57
N ASN A 326 13.62 4.51 -3.66
CA ASN A 326 12.61 4.47 -4.71
C ASN A 326 11.72 5.71 -4.69
N GLU A 327 11.21 6.11 -3.52
CA GLU A 327 10.39 7.33 -3.40
C GLU A 327 11.12 8.57 -3.91
N VAL A 328 12.41 8.74 -3.58
CA VAL A 328 13.22 9.87 -4.05
C VAL A 328 13.47 9.79 -5.55
N ALA A 329 13.79 8.61 -6.07
CA ALA A 329 14.08 8.42 -7.49
C ALA A 329 12.84 8.62 -8.37
N VAL A 330 11.67 8.14 -7.93
CA VAL A 330 10.39 8.38 -8.60
C VAL A 330 10.01 9.86 -8.58
N GLU A 331 10.16 10.53 -7.45
CA GLU A 331 9.91 11.99 -7.38
C GLU A 331 10.85 12.77 -8.30
N ALA A 332 12.13 12.38 -8.36
CA ALA A 332 13.08 12.98 -9.29
C ALA A 332 12.68 12.76 -10.76
N PHE A 333 12.19 11.58 -11.12
CA PHE A 333 11.66 11.31 -12.46
C PHE A 333 10.41 12.14 -12.75
N LEU A 334 9.47 12.23 -11.80
CA LEU A 334 8.25 13.04 -11.94
C LEU A 334 8.53 14.54 -12.10
N GLN A 335 9.66 15.00 -11.56
CA GLN A 335 10.19 16.36 -11.72
C GLN A 335 11.11 16.50 -12.95
N GLU A 336 11.18 15.48 -13.81
CA GLU A 336 12.01 15.45 -15.03
C GLU A 336 13.52 15.65 -14.77
N ARG A 337 13.99 15.38 -13.55
CA ARG A 337 15.41 15.51 -13.16
C ARG A 337 16.25 14.29 -13.49
N VAL A 338 15.63 13.12 -13.65
CA VAL A 338 16.30 11.87 -14.05
C VAL A 338 15.46 11.13 -15.08
N SER A 339 16.09 10.28 -15.88
CA SER A 339 15.38 9.44 -16.85
C SER A 339 14.65 8.28 -16.17
N PHE A 340 13.62 7.74 -16.84
CA PHE A 340 12.84 6.60 -16.33
C PHE A 340 13.73 5.40 -15.96
N SER A 341 14.71 5.06 -16.83
CA SER A 341 15.63 3.96 -16.57
C SER A 341 16.61 4.22 -15.44
N ARG A 342 16.85 5.49 -15.08
CA ARG A 342 17.77 5.84 -13.99
C ARG A 342 17.19 5.53 -12.61
N ILE A 343 15.86 5.39 -12.49
CA ILE A 343 15.19 5.06 -11.23
C ILE A 343 15.79 3.79 -10.60
N TRP A 344 15.90 2.70 -11.38
CA TRP A 344 16.46 1.44 -10.88
C TRP A 344 17.91 1.57 -10.42
N GLY A 345 18.74 2.27 -11.19
CA GLY A 345 20.16 2.44 -10.87
C GLY A 345 20.38 3.25 -9.59
N ILE A 346 19.58 4.30 -9.35
CA ILE A 346 19.65 5.07 -8.09
C ILE A 346 19.31 4.16 -6.90
N VAL A 347 18.24 3.37 -7.00
CA VAL A 347 17.84 2.46 -5.91
C VAL A 347 18.92 1.43 -5.62
N GLU A 348 19.47 0.81 -6.67
CA GLU A 348 20.54 -0.19 -6.55
C GLU A 348 21.81 0.39 -5.91
N GLU A 349 22.25 1.57 -6.33
CA GLU A 349 23.42 2.25 -5.75
C GLU A 349 23.23 2.57 -4.26
N VAL A 350 22.05 3.07 -3.87
CA VAL A 350 21.76 3.37 -2.45
C VAL A 350 21.71 2.09 -1.61
N MET A 351 21.13 1.01 -2.15
CA MET A 351 21.12 -0.30 -1.47
C MET A 351 22.54 -0.83 -1.26
N GLN A 352 23.41 -0.76 -2.28
CA GLN A 352 24.79 -1.23 -2.21
C GLN A 352 25.66 -0.40 -1.26
N GLY A 353 25.36 0.90 -1.14
CA GLY A 353 26.04 1.80 -0.19
C GLY A 353 25.63 1.60 1.27
N HIS A 354 24.55 0.86 1.54
CA HIS A 354 24.01 0.70 2.88
C HIS A 354 24.66 -0.45 3.65
N ARG A 355 24.95 -0.21 4.93
CA ARG A 355 25.32 -1.28 5.86
C ARG A 355 24.07 -1.78 6.59
N THR A 356 23.53 -2.91 6.14
CA THR A 356 22.31 -3.50 6.71
C THR A 356 22.47 -3.88 8.18
N GLU A 357 21.58 -3.33 9.02
CA GLU A 357 21.38 -3.77 10.40
C GLU A 357 20.26 -4.82 10.43
N LYS A 358 20.56 -6.05 10.88
CA LYS A 358 19.65 -7.21 10.78
C LYS A 358 18.50 -7.22 11.78
N SER A 359 18.69 -6.62 12.95
CA SER A 359 17.69 -6.58 14.03
C SER A 359 17.54 -5.15 14.54
N PRO A 360 17.14 -4.21 13.67
CA PRO A 360 17.03 -2.82 14.03
C PRO A 360 15.86 -2.63 14.99
N ASN A 361 15.94 -1.58 15.80
CA ASN A 361 14.76 -1.03 16.46
C ASN A 361 14.10 0.01 15.55
N LEU A 362 12.92 0.50 15.93
CA LEU A 362 12.17 1.51 15.15
C LEU A 362 13.00 2.77 14.86
N HIS A 363 13.85 3.21 15.79
CA HIS A 363 14.72 4.36 15.59
C HIS A 363 15.76 4.10 14.48
N ALA A 364 16.40 2.93 14.49
CA ALA A 364 17.33 2.52 13.44
C ALA A 364 16.64 2.39 12.07
N ILE A 365 15.40 1.89 12.02
CA ILE A 365 14.60 1.83 10.78
C ILE A 365 14.35 3.24 10.22
N VAL A 366 13.91 4.17 11.07
CA VAL A 366 13.65 5.57 10.65
C VAL A 366 14.95 6.30 10.27
N ALA A 367 16.05 6.02 10.97
CA ALA A 367 17.36 6.56 10.63
C ALA A 367 17.85 6.04 9.26
N ALA A 368 17.63 4.77 8.95
CA ALA A 368 17.98 4.18 7.66
C ALA A 368 17.15 4.77 6.51
N ASP A 369 15.84 4.99 6.69
CA ASP A 369 15.00 5.72 5.71
C ASP A 369 15.55 7.15 5.48
N THR A 370 15.89 7.87 6.55
CA THR A 370 16.43 9.23 6.47
C THR A 370 17.77 9.25 5.71
N TRP A 371 18.68 8.33 6.04
CA TRP A 371 19.96 8.18 5.36
C TRP A 371 19.79 7.86 3.87
N ALA A 372 18.93 6.89 3.53
CA ALA A 372 18.68 6.48 2.15
C ALA A 372 18.09 7.61 1.31
N ARG A 373 17.20 8.42 1.89
CA ARG A 373 16.68 9.62 1.22
C ARG A 373 17.76 10.66 0.95
N ALA A 374 18.70 10.84 1.89
CA ALA A 374 19.81 11.77 1.72
C ALA A 374 20.76 11.30 0.62
N GLU A 375 21.12 10.00 0.62
CA GLU A 375 22.02 9.41 -0.38
C GLU A 375 21.39 9.44 -1.78
N ALA A 376 20.12 9.03 -1.90
CA ALA A 376 19.39 9.09 -3.17
C ALA A 376 19.34 10.52 -3.74
N LYS A 377 19.11 11.53 -2.90
CA LYS A 377 19.15 12.95 -3.32
C LYS A 377 20.54 13.37 -3.79
N ALA A 378 21.59 12.93 -3.11
CA ALA A 378 22.96 13.22 -3.50
C ALA A 378 23.30 12.61 -4.88
N ILE A 379 22.88 11.38 -5.14
CA ILE A 379 23.05 10.71 -6.45
C ILE A 379 22.26 11.44 -7.55
N VAL A 380 21.01 11.81 -7.27
CA VAL A 380 20.17 12.56 -8.22
C VAL A 380 20.81 13.90 -8.58
N ASN A 381 21.41 14.61 -7.63
CA ASN A 381 22.05 15.91 -7.89
C ASN A 381 23.38 15.80 -8.67
N ARG A 382 23.95 14.59 -8.81
CA ARG A 382 25.15 14.32 -9.60
C ARG A 382 24.84 13.79 -11.01
N THR A 383 23.58 13.42 -11.26
CA THR A 383 23.09 12.94 -12.56
C THR A 383 22.72 14.14 -13.43
#